data_AF-A0A2E0KUB1-F1
#
_entry.id   AF-A0A2E0KUB1-F1
#
_cell.length_a   1.000
_cell.length_b   1.000
_cell.length_c   1.000
_cell.angle_alpha   90.00
_cell.angle_beta   90.00
_cell.angle_gamma   90.00
#
_symmetry.space_group_name_H-M   'P 1'
#
loop_
_entity.id
_entity.type
_entity.pdbx_description
1 polymer ?
#
loop_
_entity_poly.entity_id
_entity_poly.type
_entity_poly.pdbx_seq_one_letter_code
_entity_poly.pdbx_strand_id
1 'polypeptide(L)'
;MAKKEQKKQEDKIEVEGTVVEALPNTQFMVELENGHRILAYLSGKMRKYYIRILLGDRVKVEMSVYDPTRGRITYRYRDPNPSRADSE
;
A
#
# COMPACT_ATOMS: atom_id res chain seq x y z
N MET A 1 -0.43 22.74 19.54
CA MET A 1 0.36 21.51 19.74
C MET A 1 0.00 20.52 18.64
N ALA A 2 0.85 20.30 17.64
CA ALA A 2 0.74 19.17 16.73
C ALA A 2 2.16 18.78 16.34
N LYS A 3 2.68 17.72 16.96
CA LYS A 3 4.05 17.24 16.81
C LYS A 3 4.34 16.96 15.33
N LYS A 4 5.21 17.78 14.73
CA LYS A 4 6.03 17.36 13.60
C LYS A 4 7.12 16.46 14.17
N GLU A 5 7.02 15.17 13.93
CA GLU A 5 8.14 14.25 14.13
C GLU A 5 8.75 13.94 12.76
N GLN A 6 9.89 14.59 12.48
CA GLN A 6 10.81 14.22 11.41
C GLN A 6 12.09 13.69 12.07
N LYS A 7 12.38 12.40 11.88
CA LYS A 7 13.70 11.78 11.59
C LYS A 7 13.84 10.39 12.22
N LYS A 8 13.87 9.37 11.35
CA LYS A 8 14.97 8.41 11.22
C LYS A 8 14.82 7.75 9.85
N GLN A 9 15.79 7.98 8.97
CA GLN A 9 15.94 7.27 7.69
C GLN A 9 16.54 5.88 7.98
N GLU A 10 15.99 5.18 8.96
CA GLU A 10 16.47 3.86 9.36
C GLU A 10 15.60 2.85 8.64
N ASP A 11 16.20 2.27 7.60
CA ASP A 11 15.86 1.01 6.96
C ASP A 11 14.36 0.79 6.73
N LYS A 12 13.82 1.51 5.75
CA LYS A 12 12.51 1.16 5.20
C LYS A 12 12.69 -0.01 4.25
N ILE A 13 11.91 -1.07 4.47
CA ILE A 13 11.83 -2.18 3.54
C ILE A 13 10.64 -1.92 2.62
N GLU A 14 10.90 -1.95 1.31
CA GLU A 14 9.85 -1.96 0.31
C GLU A 14 9.45 -3.40 0.02
N VAL A 15 8.16 -3.69 0.18
CA VAL A 15 7.58 -5.00 -0.12
C VAL A 15 6.38 -4.83 -1.01
N GLU A 16 6.11 -5.87 -1.80
CA GLU A 16 4.93 -5.95 -2.65
C GLU A 16 3.85 -6.78 -1.96
N GLY A 17 2.60 -6.43 -2.23
CA GLY A 17 1.47 -7.15 -1.71
C GLY A 17 0.19 -6.84 -2.46
N THR A 18 -0.82 -7.65 -2.17
CA THR A 18 -2.15 -7.53 -2.77
C THR A 18 -3.14 -7.06 -1.72
N VAL A 19 -4.00 -6.11 -2.07
CA VAL A 19 -5.03 -5.60 -1.17
C VAL A 19 -6.13 -6.65 -1.04
N VAL A 20 -6.33 -7.19 0.16
CA VAL A 20 -7.35 -8.22 0.41
C VAL A 20 -8.63 -7.64 0.96
N GLU A 21 -8.55 -6.60 1.80
CA GLU A 21 -9.72 -5.94 2.39
C GLU A 21 -9.50 -4.43 2.53
N ALA A 22 -10.59 -3.66 2.39
CA ALA A 22 -10.60 -2.23 2.63
C ALA A 22 -11.41 -1.94 3.90
N LEU A 23 -10.75 -1.34 4.89
CA LEU A 23 -11.34 -1.03 6.20
C LEU A 23 -11.81 0.43 6.26
N PRO A 24 -12.81 0.73 7.11
CA PRO A 24 -13.18 2.11 7.42
C PRO A 24 -11.96 2.86 8.00
N ASN A 25 -11.83 4.16 7.68
CA ASN A 25 -10.69 5.04 8.01
C ASN A 25 -9.48 4.99 7.06
N THR A 26 -9.65 4.62 5.79
CA THR A 26 -8.55 4.57 4.78
C THR A 26 -7.42 3.62 5.16
N GLN A 27 -7.78 2.56 5.90
CA GLN A 27 -6.92 1.44 6.22
C GLN A 27 -7.19 0.33 5.21
N PHE A 28 -6.16 -0.38 4.81
CA PHE A 28 -6.26 -1.49 3.87
C PHE A 28 -5.50 -2.67 4.47
N MET A 29 -6.12 -3.84 4.48
CA MET A 29 -5.37 -5.06 4.71
C MET A 29 -4.68 -5.44 3.40
N VAL A 30 -3.36 -5.56 3.49
CA VAL A 30 -2.50 -6.00 2.40
C VAL A 30 -1.91 -7.34 2.79
N GLU A 31 -2.08 -8.33 1.93
CA GLU A 31 -1.42 -9.61 2.02
C GLU A 31 -0.11 -9.54 1.23
N LEU A 32 0.99 -9.69 1.94
CA LEU A 32 2.33 -9.73 1.37
C LEU A 32 2.53 -11.06 0.64
N GLU A 33 3.49 -11.11 -0.29
CA GLU A 33 3.85 -12.37 -0.98
C GLU A 33 4.29 -13.47 -0.01
N ASN A 34 4.80 -13.09 1.15
CA ASN A 34 5.19 -14.02 2.22
C ASN A 34 3.98 -14.64 2.96
N GLY A 35 2.74 -14.28 2.61
CA GLY A 35 1.50 -14.76 3.26
C GLY A 35 1.12 -14.01 4.55
N HIS A 36 1.88 -12.97 4.91
CA HIS A 36 1.59 -12.14 6.07
C HIS A 36 0.59 -11.04 5.72
N ARG A 37 -0.41 -10.83 6.59
CA ARG A 37 -1.38 -9.75 6.46
C ARG A 37 -0.99 -8.58 7.34
N ILE A 38 -0.89 -7.41 6.73
CA ILE A 38 -0.49 -6.17 7.42
C ILE A 38 -1.55 -5.10 7.23
N LEU A 39 -1.61 -4.19 8.21
CA LEU A 39 -2.46 -3.01 8.13
C LEU A 39 -1.68 -1.87 7.49
N ALA A 40 -2.10 -1.48 6.29
CA ALA A 40 -1.45 -0.44 5.52
C ALA A 40 -2.31 0.82 5.38
N TYR A 41 -1.65 1.97 5.38
CA TYR A 41 -2.28 3.28 5.21
C TYR A 41 -1.79 3.96 3.94
N LEU A 42 -2.64 4.75 3.30
CA LEU A 42 -2.25 5.55 2.14
C LEU A 42 -1.17 6.57 2.51
N SER A 43 -0.12 6.67 1.68
CA SER A 43 0.83 7.78 1.78
C SER A 43 0.14 9.12 1.48
N GLY A 44 0.70 10.21 2.03
CA GLY A 44 0.18 11.56 1.78
C GLY A 44 0.19 11.94 0.29
N LYS A 45 1.16 11.44 -0.48
CA LYS A 45 1.20 11.62 -1.95
C LYS A 45 -0.02 10.98 -2.61
N MET A 46 -0.33 9.73 -2.26
CA MET A 46 -1.49 9.01 -2.82
C MET A 46 -2.81 9.73 -2.52
N ARG A 47 -2.96 10.28 -1.31
CA ARG A 47 -4.13 11.11 -0.94
C ARG A 47 -4.20 12.38 -1.78
N LYS A 48 -3.07 13.08 -1.99
CA LYS A 48 -3.01 14.30 -2.81
C LYS A 48 -3.41 14.04 -4.27
N TYR A 49 -3.04 12.88 -4.82
CA TYR A 49 -3.36 12.49 -6.19
C TYR A 49 -4.68 11.71 -6.30
N TYR A 50 -5.49 11.66 -5.24
CA TYR A 50 -6.79 10.95 -5.22
C TYR A 50 -6.71 9.51 -5.72
N ILE A 51 -5.60 8.81 -5.44
CA ILE A 51 -5.43 7.40 -5.83
C ILE A 51 -6.41 6.56 -5.03
N ARG A 52 -7.35 5.94 -5.73
CA ARG A 52 -8.28 4.96 -5.15
C ARG A 52 -7.62 3.58 -5.18
N ILE A 53 -7.74 2.85 -4.08
CA ILE A 53 -7.33 1.46 -3.99
C ILE A 53 -8.60 0.62 -3.85
N LEU A 54 -8.66 -0.46 -4.61
CA LEU A 54 -9.71 -1.45 -4.63
C LEU A 54 -9.17 -2.80 -4.13
N LEU A 55 -10.09 -3.71 -3.84
CA LEU A 55 -9.76 -5.10 -3.50
C LEU A 55 -9.10 -5.77 -4.72
N GLY A 56 -8.06 -6.55 -4.48
CA GLY A 56 -7.28 -7.23 -5.51
C GLY A 56 -6.20 -6.38 -6.17
N ASP A 57 -6.08 -5.10 -5.84
CA ASP A 57 -5.02 -4.26 -6.40
C ASP A 57 -3.64 -4.68 -5.87
N ARG A 58 -2.68 -4.75 -6.78
CA ARG A 58 -1.26 -4.88 -6.42
C ARG A 58 -0.72 -3.53 -5.99
N VAL A 59 -0.09 -3.50 -4.83
CA VAL A 59 0.41 -2.27 -4.21
C VAL A 59 1.80 -2.47 -3.66
N LYS A 60 2.58 -1.38 -3.67
CA LYS A 60 3.88 -1.31 -3.03
C LYS A 60 3.73 -0.70 -1.65
N VAL A 61 4.25 -1.41 -0.65
CA VAL A 61 4.16 -1.03 0.76
C VAL A 61 5.56 -0.81 1.32
N GLU A 62 5.80 0.36 1.89
CA GLU A 62 6.96 0.63 2.73
C GLU A 62 6.63 0.25 4.17
N MET A 63 7.45 -0.60 4.78
CA MET A 63 7.38 -0.95 6.20
C MET A 63 8.67 -0.58 6.92
N SER A 64 8.55 -0.32 8.22
CA SER A 64 9.70 -0.12 9.09
C SER A 64 10.11 -1.48 9.66
N VAL A 65 11.42 -1.75 9.73
CA VAL A 65 11.96 -2.98 10.36
C VAL A 65 11.46 -3.15 11.80
N TYR A 66 11.21 -2.04 12.49
CA TYR A 66 10.76 -2.04 13.88
C TYR A 66 9.28 -2.40 14.07
N ASP A 67 8.44 -2.27 13.03
CA ASP A 67 7.00 -2.50 13.09
C ASP A 67 6.50 -3.22 11.81
N PRO A 68 6.75 -4.53 11.67
CA PRO A 68 6.36 -5.28 10.46
C PRO A 68 4.84 -5.45 10.30
N THR A 69 4.04 -5.13 11.32
CA THR A 69 2.58 -5.24 11.29
C THR A 69 1.89 -4.06 10.60
N ARG A 70 2.61 -2.94 10.42
CA ARG A 70 2.07 -1.70 9.84
C ARG A 70 2.88 -1.25 8.64
N GLY A 71 2.17 -0.90 7.58
CA GLY A 71 2.75 -0.48 6.31
C GLY A 71 2.25 0.87 5.83
N ARG A 72 3.00 1.49 4.92
CA ARG A 72 2.59 2.67 4.17
C ARG A 72 2.54 2.34 2.68
N ILE A 73 1.38 2.50 2.08
CA ILE A 73 1.21 2.30 0.64
C ILE A 73 1.75 3.51 -0.12
N THR A 74 2.80 3.28 -0.90
CA THR A 74 3.48 4.35 -1.66
C THR A 74 3.11 4.33 -3.13
N TYR A 75 2.77 3.16 -3.67
CA TYR A 75 2.44 2.99 -5.08
C TYR A 75 1.34 1.94 -5.28
N ARG A 76 0.51 2.13 -6.29
CA ARG A 76 -0.44 1.14 -6.80
C ARG A 76 0.00 0.78 -8.21
N TYR A 77 0.24 -0.51 -8.47
CA TYR A 77 0.48 -0.99 -9.81
C TYR A 77 -0.85 -0.94 -10.58
N ARG A 78 -0.87 -0.18 -11.69
CA ARG A 78 -1.99 -0.20 -12.63
C ARG A 78 -1.65 -1.25 -13.67
N ASP A 79 -2.43 -2.32 -13.74
CA ASP A 79 -2.30 -3.26 -14.85
C ASP A 79 -2.49 -2.49 -16.16
N PRO A 80 -1.48 -2.45 -17.05
CA PRO A 80 -1.51 -1.62 -18.25
C PRO A 80 -2.39 -2.22 -19.36
N ASN A 81 -3.16 -3.27 -19.10
CA ASN A 81 -3.88 -3.99 -20.15
C ASN A 81 -5.40 -4.04 -19.96
N PRO A 82 -6.12 -2.96 -20.31
CA PRO A 82 -7.58 -2.98 -20.38
C PRO A 82 -8.15 -3.60 -21.67
N SER A 83 -7.37 -4.19 -22.59
CA SER A 83 -7.85 -4.41 -23.97
C SER A 83 -7.19 -5.54 -24.79
N ARG A 84 -6.90 -6.71 -24.21
CA ARG A 84 -6.50 -7.90 -25.01
C ARG A 84 -7.50 -9.07 -24.95
N ALA A 85 -8.69 -8.85 -24.43
CA ALA A 85 -9.74 -9.88 -24.35
C ALA A 85 -10.70 -9.88 -25.55
N ASP A 86 -10.58 -8.94 -26.51
CA ASP A 86 -11.49 -8.84 -27.67
C ASP A 86 -10.89 -9.44 -28.96
N SER A 87 -10.15 -10.54 -28.87
CA SER A 87 -9.68 -11.26 -30.05
C SER A 87 -9.51 -12.75 -29.75
N GLU A 88 -10.61 -13.50 -29.81
CA GLU A 88 -10.88 -14.48 -30.88
C GLU A 88 -12.34 -14.97 -30.84
#